data_AF-A0A537D7U0-F1
#
_entry.id   AF-A0A537D7U0-F1
#
_cell.length_a   1.000
_cell.length_b   1.000
_cell.length_c   1.000
_cell.angle_alpha   90.00
_cell.angle_beta   90.00
_cell.angle_gamma   90.00
#
_symmetry.space_group_name_H-M   'P 1'
#
loop_
_entity.id
_entity.type
_entity.pdbx_description
1 polymer ?
#
loop_
_entity_poly.entity_id
_entity_poly.type
_entity_poly.pdbx_seq_one_letter_code
_entity_poly.pdbx_strand_id
1 'polypeptide(L)'
;MPNRRTHEHVSELFFGKRFSDVHIALDSPSRKLGPSHRRMFHSHRAAVLVARAVSNDPDAPLAAILHVDLDRICSEDPYFESFIELRAKLARRRSRDRRRLLRLLRNR
;
A
#
# COMPACT_ATOMS: atom_id res chain seq x y z
N MET A 1 -10.85 0.89 5.72
CA MET A 1 -9.39 1.04 5.57
C MET A 1 -9.00 0.37 4.28
N PRO A 2 -8.26 1.08 3.41
CA PRO A 2 -7.82 0.53 2.16
C PRO A 2 -7.01 -0.73 2.42
N ASN A 3 -7.28 -1.78 1.65
CA ASN A 3 -6.51 -3.00 1.81
C ASN A 3 -5.03 -2.78 1.42
N ARG A 4 -4.11 -3.62 1.94
CA ARG A 4 -2.66 -3.55 1.62
C ARG A 4 -2.34 -3.39 0.12
N ARG A 5 -3.11 -4.00 -0.76
CA ARG A 5 -2.86 -3.90 -2.21
C ARG A 5 -3.18 -2.52 -2.75
N THR A 6 -4.12 -1.81 -2.15
CA THR A 6 -4.41 -0.41 -2.43
C THR A 6 -3.23 0.47 -2.02
N HIS A 7 -2.63 0.24 -0.83
CA HIS A 7 -1.40 0.95 -0.44
C HIS A 7 -0.23 0.66 -1.40
N GLU A 8 -0.01 -0.60 -1.74
CA GLU A 8 1.02 -0.98 -2.73
C GLU A 8 0.77 -0.31 -4.08
N HIS A 9 -0.49 -0.21 -4.51
CA HIS A 9 -0.85 0.48 -5.75
C HIS A 9 -0.55 1.97 -5.70
N VAL A 10 -0.90 2.65 -4.61
CA VAL A 10 -0.60 4.07 -4.42
C VAL A 10 0.91 4.29 -4.38
N SER A 11 1.66 3.44 -3.67
CA SER A 11 3.13 3.48 -3.70
C SER A 11 3.71 3.32 -5.11
N GLU A 12 3.19 2.39 -5.91
CA GLU A 12 3.62 2.25 -7.32
C GLU A 12 3.34 3.51 -8.14
N LEU A 13 2.23 4.21 -7.90
CA LEU A 13 1.90 5.43 -8.61
C LEU A 13 2.85 6.59 -8.27
N PHE A 14 3.24 6.73 -7.00
CA PHE A 14 4.07 7.84 -6.54
C PHE A 14 5.58 7.58 -6.69
N PHE A 15 6.03 6.35 -6.45
CA PHE A 15 7.46 6.00 -6.38
C PHE A 15 7.91 5.05 -7.48
N GLY A 16 7.00 4.58 -8.35
CA GLY A 16 7.30 3.60 -9.39
C GLY A 16 7.59 2.19 -8.88
N LYS A 17 7.47 1.94 -7.56
CA LYS A 17 7.78 0.66 -6.90
C LYS A 17 6.84 0.40 -5.72
N ARG A 18 6.77 -0.87 -5.31
CA ARG A 18 6.01 -1.31 -4.12
C ARG A 18 6.91 -1.30 -2.89
N PHE A 19 6.37 -0.90 -1.75
CA PHE A 19 7.02 -1.06 -0.44
C PHE A 19 6.28 -2.10 0.40
N SER A 20 6.18 -3.34 -0.12
CA SER A 20 5.39 -4.40 0.52
C SER A 20 5.83 -4.67 1.96
N ASP A 21 7.12 -4.67 2.26
CA ASP A 21 7.64 -4.92 3.61
C ASP A 21 7.28 -3.79 4.58
N VAL A 22 7.33 -2.54 4.12
CA VAL A 22 6.90 -1.36 4.89
C VAL A 22 5.43 -1.46 5.23
N HIS A 23 4.57 -1.72 4.23
CA HIS A 23 3.13 -1.86 4.47
C HIS A 23 2.80 -3.05 5.37
N ILE A 24 3.47 -4.19 5.20
CA ILE A 24 3.30 -5.35 6.09
C ILE A 24 3.69 -5.00 7.53
N ALA A 25 4.79 -4.28 7.73
CA ALA A 25 5.27 -3.92 9.06
C ALA A 25 4.28 -2.98 9.77
N LEU A 26 3.80 -1.94 9.08
CA LEU A 26 2.81 -0.99 9.60
C LEU A 26 1.45 -1.64 9.90
N ASP A 27 0.99 -2.53 9.00
CA ASP A 27 -0.28 -3.25 9.14
C ASP A 27 -0.18 -4.42 10.14
N SER A 28 1.01 -4.90 10.49
CA SER A 28 1.18 -6.12 11.30
C SER A 28 0.40 -6.13 12.62
N PRO A 29 0.25 -5.01 13.36
CA PRO A 29 -0.50 -5.02 14.61
C PRO A 29 -2.02 -5.15 14.40
N SER A 30 -2.53 -4.86 13.18
CA SER A 30 -3.96 -5.04 12.84
C SER A 30 -4.44 -6.48 13.04
N ARG A 31 -3.57 -7.48 12.89
CA ARG A 31 -3.90 -8.90 13.09
C ARG A 31 -4.32 -9.22 14.52
N LYS A 32 -3.82 -8.48 15.50
CA LYS A 32 -4.11 -8.69 16.93
C LYS A 32 -5.12 -7.69 17.48
N LEU A 33 -5.16 -6.47 16.93
CA LEU A 33 -5.89 -5.34 17.51
C LEU A 33 -7.03 -4.81 16.65
N GLY A 34 -7.19 -5.36 15.44
CA GLY A 34 -8.21 -4.91 14.50
C GLY A 34 -8.07 -3.41 14.17
N PRO A 35 -9.17 -2.66 14.03
CA PRO A 35 -9.14 -1.24 13.69
C PRO A 35 -8.38 -0.35 14.70
N SER A 36 -8.25 -0.79 15.96
CA SER A 36 -7.56 -0.06 17.02
C SER A 36 -6.03 0.01 16.85
N HIS A 37 -5.46 -0.79 15.94
CA HIS A 37 -4.02 -0.79 15.68
C HIS A 37 -3.49 0.58 15.22
N ARG A 38 -4.36 1.45 14.69
CA ARG A 38 -4.05 2.84 14.32
C ARG A 38 -3.56 3.72 15.49
N ARG A 39 -3.77 3.30 16.73
CA ARG A 39 -3.15 3.98 17.88
C ARG A 39 -1.65 3.69 17.99
N MET A 40 -1.17 2.65 17.31
CA MET A 40 0.24 2.25 17.28
C MET A 40 0.80 2.41 15.87
N PHE A 41 1.96 3.04 15.78
CA PHE A 41 2.73 3.20 14.53
C PHE A 41 2.08 4.00 13.40
N HIS A 42 0.92 4.63 13.62
CA HIS A 42 0.25 5.52 12.65
C HIS A 42 0.38 7.01 13.00
N SER A 43 1.44 7.38 13.72
CA SER A 43 1.96 8.75 13.65
C SER A 43 3.05 8.78 12.58
N HIS A 44 3.20 9.90 11.87
CA HIS A 44 4.24 10.01 10.83
C HIS A 44 5.63 9.65 11.37
N ARG A 45 5.97 10.12 12.58
CA ARG A 45 7.26 9.80 13.22
C ARG A 45 7.45 8.30 13.45
N ALA A 46 6.45 7.64 14.02
CA ALA A 46 6.53 6.20 14.28
C ALA A 46 6.57 5.39 12.97
N ALA A 47 5.79 5.80 11.97
CA ALA A 47 5.77 5.16 10.67
C ALA A 47 7.12 5.24 9.95
N VAL A 48 7.79 6.40 10.02
CA VAL A 48 9.14 6.60 9.49
C VAL A 48 10.16 5.67 10.16
N LEU A 49 10.10 5.54 11.50
CA LEU A 49 10.99 4.64 12.23
C LEU A 49 10.78 3.18 11.83
N VAL A 50 9.52 2.74 11.71
CA VAL A 50 9.18 1.38 11.24
C VAL A 50 9.70 1.17 9.81
N ALA A 51 9.50 2.12 8.90
CA ALA A 51 10.03 2.03 7.54
C ALA A 51 11.55 1.87 7.50
N ARG A 52 12.29 2.66 8.29
CA ARG A 52 13.76 2.55 8.37
C ARG A 52 14.23 1.25 9.00
N ALA A 53 13.46 0.67 9.93
CA ALA A 53 13.79 -0.61 10.53
C ALA A 53 13.66 -1.80 9.56
N VAL A 54 12.82 -1.68 8.52
CA VAL A 54 12.53 -2.79 7.59
C VAL A 54 13.02 -2.55 6.17
N SER A 55 13.54 -1.36 5.84
CA SER A 55 14.00 -1.02 4.51
C SER A 55 15.12 0.02 4.52
N ASN A 56 16.17 -0.25 3.72
CA ASN A 56 17.25 0.70 3.44
C ASN A 56 16.92 1.64 2.27
N ASP A 57 15.76 1.49 1.63
CA ASP A 57 15.38 2.32 0.50
C ASP A 57 15.19 3.78 0.95
N PRO A 58 15.79 4.77 0.26
CA PRO A 58 15.69 6.17 0.66
C PRO A 58 14.24 6.67 0.72
N ASP A 59 13.35 6.12 -0.11
CA ASP A 59 11.94 6.52 -0.24
C ASP A 59 11.02 5.83 0.77
N ALA A 60 11.48 4.78 1.47
CA ALA A 60 10.66 4.01 2.39
C ALA A 60 9.96 4.85 3.49
N PRO A 61 10.61 5.86 4.09
CA PRO A 61 9.93 6.76 5.03
C PRO A 61 8.76 7.54 4.42
N LEU A 62 8.91 8.01 3.17
CA LEU A 62 7.84 8.73 2.48
C LEU A 62 6.70 7.79 2.13
N ALA A 63 6.99 6.55 1.74
CA ALA A 63 5.96 5.53 1.53
C ALA A 63 5.19 5.20 2.82
N ALA A 64 5.84 5.19 3.97
CA ALA A 64 5.20 5.01 5.27
C ALA A 64 4.32 6.20 5.68
N ILE A 65 4.78 7.43 5.43
CA ILE A 65 3.96 8.65 5.60
C ILE A 65 2.72 8.58 4.72
N LEU A 66 2.90 8.26 3.43
CA LEU A 66 1.81 8.13 2.47
C LEU A 66 0.80 7.06 2.87
N HIS A 67 1.26 5.97 3.49
CA HIS A 67 0.38 4.95 4.04
C HIS A 67 -0.53 5.51 5.15
N VAL A 68 0.05 6.21 6.14
CA VAL A 68 -0.71 6.84 7.23
C VAL A 68 -1.68 7.90 6.70
N ASP A 69 -1.24 8.74 5.76
CA ASP A 69 -2.09 9.77 5.17
C ASP A 69 -3.24 9.16 4.36
N LEU A 70 -2.98 8.11 3.59
CA LEU A 70 -4.01 7.42 2.82
C LEU A 70 -5.06 6.80 3.75
N ASP A 71 -4.66 6.19 4.85
CA ASP A 71 -5.58 5.66 5.86
C ASP A 71 -6.48 6.74 6.46
N ARG A 72 -5.90 7.90 6.76
CA ARG A 72 -6.64 9.05 7.26
C ARG A 72 -7.64 9.56 6.23
N ILE A 73 -7.20 9.82 5.00
CA ILE A 73 -8.05 10.31 3.91
C ILE A 73 -9.20 9.33 3.64
N CYS A 74 -8.91 8.03 3.50
CA CYS A 74 -9.96 7.03 3.28
C CYS A 74 -10.90 6.85 4.47
N SER A 75 -10.47 7.20 5.69
CA SER A 75 -11.36 7.20 6.86
C SER A 75 -12.27 8.44 6.90
N GLU A 76 -11.80 9.58 6.37
CA GLU A 76 -12.57 10.82 6.25
C GLU A 76 -13.53 10.79 5.04
N ASP A 77 -13.15 10.10 3.96
CA ASP A 77 -13.92 10.01 2.71
C ASP A 77 -14.07 8.55 2.20
N PRO A 78 -15.20 7.89 2.50
CA PRO A 78 -15.50 6.54 2.02
C PRO A 78 -15.70 6.42 0.49
N TYR A 79 -16.07 7.52 -0.18
CA TYR A 79 -16.17 7.54 -1.64
C TYR A 79 -14.78 7.49 -2.27
N PHE A 80 -13.85 8.27 -1.73
CA PHE A 80 -12.46 8.21 -2.14
C PHE A 80 -11.85 6.83 -1.89
N GLU A 81 -12.12 6.21 -0.73
CA GLU A 81 -11.72 4.83 -0.45
C GLU A 81 -12.21 3.87 -1.54
N SER A 82 -13.52 3.88 -1.82
CA SER A 82 -14.13 3.00 -2.83
C SER A 82 -13.53 3.23 -4.22
N PHE A 83 -13.29 4.49 -4.59
CA PHE A 83 -12.66 4.86 -5.85
C PHE A 83 -11.22 4.33 -5.97
N ILE A 84 -10.39 4.54 -4.95
CA ILE A 84 -8.97 4.15 -5.01
C ILE A 84 -8.81 2.63 -4.96
N GLU A 85 -9.66 1.92 -4.21
CA GLU A 85 -9.69 0.46 -4.21
C GLU A 85 -10.10 -0.11 -5.56
N LEU A 86 -11.11 0.48 -6.21
CA LEU A 86 -11.52 0.09 -7.56
C LEU A 86 -10.36 0.29 -8.55
N ARG A 87 -9.67 1.43 -8.49
CA ARG A 87 -8.50 1.69 -9.34
C ARG A 87 -7.40 0.66 -9.13
N ALA A 88 -7.06 0.36 -7.87
CA ALA A 88 -6.07 -0.67 -7.54
C ALA A 88 -6.47 -2.06 -8.09
N LYS A 89 -7.76 -2.42 -7.98
CA LYS A 89 -8.30 -3.69 -8.50
C LYS A 89 -8.20 -3.76 -10.03
N LEU A 90 -8.56 -2.68 -10.74
CA LEU A 90 -8.50 -2.60 -12.19
C LEU A 90 -7.05 -2.64 -12.70
N ALA A 91 -6.14 -1.87 -12.10
CA ALA A 91 -4.72 -1.87 -12.44
C ALA A 91 -4.15 -3.30 -12.36
N ARG A 92 -4.48 -4.03 -11.31
CA ARG A 92 -4.01 -5.40 -11.14
C ARG A 92 -4.58 -6.37 -12.18
N ARG A 93 -5.85 -6.24 -12.55
CA ARG A 93 -6.45 -7.03 -13.65
C ARG A 93 -5.68 -6.81 -14.94
N ARG A 94 -5.46 -5.54 -15.32
CA ARG A 94 -4.67 -5.17 -16.50
C ARG A 94 -3.26 -5.77 -16.47
N SER A 95 -2.56 -5.73 -15.33
CA SER A 95 -1.23 -6.34 -15.20
C SER A 95 -1.23 -7.87 -15.30
N ARG A 96 -2.33 -8.54 -14.91
CA ARG A 96 -2.48 -10.00 -15.07
C ARG A 96 -2.76 -10.36 -16.52
N ASP A 97 -3.67 -9.64 -17.18
CA ASP A 97 -4.04 -9.88 -18.57
C ASP A 97 -2.84 -9.64 -19.49
N ARG A 98 -2.08 -8.56 -19.28
CA ARG A 98 -0.82 -8.30 -19.99
C ARG A 98 0.18 -9.45 -19.82
N ARG A 99 0.36 -9.94 -18.58
CA ARG A 99 1.27 -11.08 -18.32
C ARG A 99 0.80 -12.36 -19.00
N ARG A 100 -0.52 -12.62 -19.04
CA ARG A 100 -1.09 -13.77 -19.74
C ARG A 100 -0.85 -13.68 -21.25
N LEU A 101 -1.09 -12.50 -21.85
CA LEU A 101 -0.84 -12.26 -23.27
C LEU A 101 0.63 -12.49 -23.63
N LEU A 102 1.57 -11.93 -22.87
CA LEU A 102 3.00 -12.10 -23.10
C LEU A 102 3.45 -13.57 -23.02
N ARG A 103 2.86 -14.37 -22.12
CA ARG A 103 3.12 -15.82 -22.07
C ARG A 103 2.63 -16.56 -23.30
N LEU A 104 1.44 -16.20 -23.80
CA LEU A 104 0.88 -16.80 -25.02
C LEU A 104 1.73 -16.47 -26.26
N LEU A 105 2.27 -15.25 -26.33
CA LEU A 105 3.14 -14.82 -27.43
C LEU A 105 4.53 -15.48 -27.37
N ARG A 106 5.07 -15.77 -26.18
CA ARG A 106 6.38 -16.41 -26.01
C ARG A 106 6.40 -17.90 -26.34
N ASN A 107 5.24 -18.55 -26.31
CA ASN A 107 5.08 -19.99 -26.57
C ASN A 107 4.59 -20.28 -28.00
N ARG A 108 4.63 -19.28 -28.89
CA ARG A 108 4.45 -19.41 -30.33
C ARG A 108 5.80 -19.24 -31.00
#